data_AF-A0A7I7M4V3-F1
#
_entry.id   AF-A0A7I7M4V3-F1
#
_cell.length_a   1.000
_cell.length_b   1.000
_cell.length_c   1.000
_cell.angle_alpha   90.00
_cell.angle_beta   90.00
_cell.angle_gamma   90.00
#
_symmetry.space_group_name_H-M   'P 1'
#
loop_
_entity.id
_entity.type
_entity.pdbx_description
1 polymer ?
#
loop_
_entity_poly.entity_id
_entity_poly.type
_entity_poly.pdbx_seq_one_letter_code
_entity_poly.pdbx_strand_id
1 'polypeptide(L)'
;MTVSEMRGQSRGPHSDDRPVEFWPTAAIRAALEHDDLSVWQRIVVAIKRDPYGRTARQVEEVLETAEPYGVSRAMSEVLVRTREHLEANECAEVARHVRLLLDRSGLGEQEFASRIGVPATDFAAYLGGTVSPPASLMIRMGRLSERFAKMRTHRPGH
;
A
#
# COMPACT_ATOMS: atom_id res chain seq x y z
N MET A 1 -9.50 20.22 60.46
CA MET A 1 -8.37 19.55 59.78
C MET A 1 -8.68 18.07 59.79
N THR A 2 -8.90 17.35 58.69
CA THR A 2 -8.52 17.59 57.28
C THR A 2 -9.48 16.77 56.42
N VAL A 3 -10.13 17.40 55.44
CA VAL A 3 -11.00 16.73 54.48
C VAL A 3 -10.11 16.03 53.45
N SER A 4 -10.36 14.73 53.24
CA SER A 4 -9.75 13.95 52.16
C SER A 4 -10.20 14.47 50.81
N GLU A 5 -9.33 15.14 50.09
CA GLU A 5 -9.50 15.38 48.65
C GLU A 5 -9.08 14.13 47.88
N MET A 6 -10.10 13.37 47.44
CA MET A 6 -9.98 12.52 46.27
C MET A 6 -9.55 13.41 45.10
N ARG A 7 -8.25 13.43 44.79
CA ARG A 7 -7.75 14.01 43.56
C ARG A 7 -8.36 13.24 42.40
N GLY A 8 -9.32 13.87 41.74
CA GLY A 8 -9.86 13.41 40.48
C GLY A 8 -8.71 13.12 39.52
N GLN A 9 -8.67 11.89 39.01
CA GLN A 9 -7.90 11.56 37.82
C GLN A 9 -8.29 12.56 36.74
N SER A 10 -7.34 13.41 36.36
CA SER A 10 -7.46 14.27 35.20
C SER A 10 -7.63 13.38 33.96
N ARG A 11 -8.87 13.12 33.55
CA ARG A 11 -9.20 12.65 32.20
C ARG A 11 -8.67 13.73 31.26
N GLY A 12 -7.55 13.45 30.58
CA GLY A 12 -7.04 14.29 29.50
C GLY A 12 -8.13 14.57 28.46
N PRO A 13 -8.00 15.63 27.66
CA PRO A 13 -9.08 16.10 26.79
C PRO A 13 -9.59 14.92 25.96
N HIS A 14 -10.86 14.60 26.19
CA HIS A 14 -11.57 13.56 25.47
C HIS A 14 -11.32 13.72 23.98
N SER A 15 -10.97 12.59 23.36
CA SER A 15 -10.96 12.35 21.92
C SER A 15 -11.76 13.39 21.16
N ASP A 16 -11.01 14.23 20.48
CA ASP A 16 -11.52 15.26 19.61
C ASP A 16 -12.55 14.64 18.63
N ASP A 17 -13.81 15.07 18.68
CA ASP A 17 -14.87 14.59 17.76
C ASP A 17 -14.53 14.85 16.29
N ARG A 18 -13.50 15.67 16.02
CA ARG A 18 -12.95 15.87 14.68
C ARG A 18 -12.44 14.55 14.08
N PRO A 19 -12.53 14.38 12.74
CA PRO A 19 -11.91 13.24 12.05
C PRO A 19 -10.42 13.13 12.37
N VAL A 20 -9.91 11.89 12.44
CA VAL A 20 -8.52 11.59 12.87
C VAL A 20 -7.49 12.25 11.95
N GLU A 21 -7.85 12.51 10.70
CA GLU A 21 -7.02 13.20 9.71
C GLU A 21 -6.63 14.63 10.13
N PHE A 22 -7.37 15.22 11.08
CA PHE A 22 -7.12 16.56 11.62
C PHE A 22 -6.46 16.56 13.00
N TRP A 23 -6.16 15.39 13.56
CA TRP A 23 -5.57 15.30 14.88
C TRP A 23 -4.08 15.70 14.85
N PRO A 24 -3.59 16.44 15.86
CA PRO A 24 -2.15 16.64 16.03
C PRO A 24 -1.46 15.35 16.48
N THR A 25 -0.15 15.21 16.25
CA THR A 25 0.62 14.01 16.65
C THR A 25 0.51 13.71 18.14
N ALA A 26 0.44 14.74 18.99
CA ALA A 26 0.24 14.58 20.44
C ALA A 26 -1.11 13.91 20.78
N ALA A 27 -2.17 14.18 20.01
CA ALA A 27 -3.46 13.51 20.20
C ALA A 27 -3.41 12.06 19.75
N ILE A 28 -2.69 11.75 18.67
CA ILE A 28 -2.43 10.37 18.24
C ILE A 28 -1.66 9.61 19.33
N ARG A 29 -0.62 10.23 19.92
CA ARG A 29 0.13 9.64 21.04
C ARG A 29 -0.78 9.30 22.23
N ALA A 30 -1.54 10.29 22.70
CA ALA A 30 -2.47 10.10 23.80
C ALA A 30 -3.50 8.99 23.50
N ALA A 31 -3.98 8.93 22.25
CA ALA A 31 -4.93 7.93 21.81
C ALA A 31 -4.38 6.50 21.85
N LEU A 32 -3.12 6.31 21.45
CA LEU A 32 -2.47 5.00 21.46
C LEU A 32 -2.13 4.53 22.88
N GLU A 33 -1.84 5.45 23.79
CA GLU A 33 -1.45 5.12 25.17
C GLU A 33 -2.66 4.85 26.09
N HIS A 34 -3.76 5.59 25.94
CA HIS A 34 -4.79 5.67 26.98
C HIS A 34 -6.24 5.50 26.50
N ASP A 35 -6.49 5.43 25.19
CA ASP A 35 -7.84 5.45 24.63
C ASP A 35 -8.39 4.03 24.36
N ASP A 36 -9.58 3.95 23.79
CA ASP A 36 -10.31 2.69 23.59
C ASP A 36 -10.29 2.15 22.16
N LEU A 37 -10.87 0.95 22.00
CA LEU A 37 -10.94 0.23 20.74
C LEU A 37 -11.63 1.04 19.61
N SER A 38 -12.61 1.87 19.94
CA SER A 38 -13.35 2.65 18.93
C SER A 38 -12.47 3.74 18.31
N VAL A 39 -11.63 4.39 19.12
CA VAL A 39 -10.67 5.38 18.65
C VAL A 39 -9.56 4.71 17.84
N TRP A 40 -9.07 3.56 18.30
CA TRP A 40 -8.10 2.78 17.54
C TRP A 40 -8.64 2.33 16.18
N GLN A 41 -9.92 1.93 16.10
CA GLN A 41 -10.55 1.60 14.82
C GLN A 41 -10.60 2.79 13.86
N ARG A 42 -10.88 4.01 14.36
CA ARG A 42 -10.86 5.23 13.52
C ARG A 42 -9.46 5.49 12.95
N ILE A 43 -8.41 5.33 13.75
CA ILE A 43 -7.02 5.43 13.29
C ILE A 43 -6.72 4.38 12.22
N VAL A 44 -7.11 3.12 12.46
CA VAL A 44 -6.92 2.03 11.49
C VAL A 44 -7.65 2.30 10.16
N VAL A 45 -8.88 2.84 10.21
CA VAL A 45 -9.62 3.21 9.00
C VAL A 45 -8.91 4.32 8.23
N ALA A 46 -8.40 5.33 8.91
CA ALA A 46 -7.61 6.39 8.28
C ALA A 46 -6.32 5.85 7.63
N ILE A 47 -5.60 4.94 8.30
CA ILE A 47 -4.41 4.28 7.73
C ILE A 47 -4.78 3.44 6.50
N LYS A 48 -5.87 2.66 6.55
CA LYS A 48 -6.32 1.85 5.42
C LYS A 48 -6.72 2.69 4.21
N ARG A 49 -7.19 3.91 4.44
CA ARG A 49 -7.55 4.86 3.37
C ARG A 49 -6.32 5.47 2.71
N ASP A 50 -5.29 5.79 3.49
CA ASP A 50 -4.04 6.38 3.00
C ASP A 50 -2.83 5.85 3.79
N PRO A 51 -2.20 4.73 3.34
CA PRO A 51 -1.14 4.04 4.09
C PRO A 51 0.18 4.80 4.18
N TYR A 52 0.34 5.85 3.36
CA TYR A 52 1.49 6.76 3.36
C TYR A 52 1.11 8.19 3.75
N GLY A 53 -0.17 8.42 4.08
CA GLY A 53 -0.74 9.70 4.44
C GLY A 53 -0.34 10.19 5.81
N ARG A 54 -0.84 11.39 6.13
CA ARG A 54 -0.51 12.11 7.39
C ARG A 54 -0.72 11.24 8.63
N THR A 55 -1.88 10.63 8.80
CA THR A 55 -2.19 9.82 9.99
C THR A 55 -1.26 8.62 10.12
N ALA A 56 -0.94 7.93 9.01
CA ALA A 56 0.02 6.83 9.04
C ALA A 56 1.41 7.30 9.48
N ARG A 57 1.90 8.44 8.97
CA ARG A 57 3.18 9.04 9.38
C ARG A 57 3.22 9.45 10.85
N GLN A 58 2.13 10.04 11.35
CA GLN A 58 2.04 10.41 12.76
C GLN A 58 2.07 9.18 13.67
N VAL A 59 1.40 8.09 13.27
CA VAL A 59 1.45 6.83 14.02
C VAL A 59 2.85 6.24 14.00
N GLU A 60 3.56 6.24 12.86
CA GLU A 60 4.98 5.83 12.80
C GLU A 60 5.85 6.61 13.78
N GLU A 61 5.76 7.95 13.75
CA GLU A 61 6.53 8.83 14.63
C GLU A 61 6.28 8.53 16.11
N VAL A 62 5.01 8.26 16.47
CA VAL A 62 4.66 7.87 17.83
C VAL A 62 5.25 6.50 18.19
N LEU A 63 5.15 5.52 17.29
CA LEU A 63 5.65 4.16 17.52
C LEU A 63 7.18 4.08 17.61
N GLU A 64 7.91 4.97 16.94
CA GLU A 64 9.38 5.05 17.03
C GLU A 64 9.85 5.60 18.38
N THR A 65 9.05 6.48 19.00
CA THR A 65 9.43 7.24 20.20
C THR A 65 8.79 6.73 21.49
N ALA A 66 7.72 5.93 21.38
CA ALA A 66 7.00 5.40 22.54
C ALA A 66 7.68 4.14 23.11
N GLU A 67 7.65 4.03 24.44
CA GLU A 67 7.93 2.73 25.08
C GLU A 67 6.86 1.70 24.66
N PRO A 68 7.22 0.42 24.50
CA PRO A 68 6.32 -0.60 23.97
C PRO A 68 5.21 -0.96 24.98
N TYR A 69 4.13 -0.17 24.98
CA TYR A 69 2.91 -0.46 25.73
C TYR A 69 1.68 -0.59 24.81
N GLY A 70 0.71 -1.40 25.25
CA GLY A 70 -0.63 -1.48 24.68
C GLY A 70 -0.71 -1.94 23.22
N VAL A 71 -1.36 -1.12 22.38
CA VAL A 71 -1.75 -1.41 20.99
C VAL A 71 -0.61 -1.18 19.97
N SER A 72 0.56 -0.72 20.41
CA SER A 72 1.67 -0.31 19.54
C SER A 72 2.08 -1.40 18.54
N ARG A 73 2.21 -2.66 19.00
CA ARG A 73 2.51 -3.80 18.11
C ARG A 73 1.41 -4.06 17.07
N ALA A 74 0.15 -3.93 17.48
CA ALA A 74 -0.97 -4.12 16.56
C ALA A 74 -1.04 -2.99 15.52
N MET A 75 -0.75 -1.75 15.91
CA MET A 75 -0.68 -0.62 14.98
C MET A 75 0.49 -0.74 14.00
N SER A 76 1.66 -1.18 14.45
CA SER A 76 2.78 -1.51 13.55
C SER A 76 2.36 -2.56 12.52
N GLU A 77 1.68 -3.61 12.96
CA GLU A 77 1.21 -4.68 12.07
C GLU A 77 0.17 -4.18 11.05
N VAL A 78 -0.74 -3.29 11.48
CA VAL A 78 -1.69 -2.64 10.58
C VAL A 78 -0.96 -1.84 9.49
N LEU A 79 0.05 -1.04 9.85
CA LEU A 79 0.84 -0.27 8.88
C LEU A 79 1.52 -1.17 7.86
N VAL A 80 2.21 -2.21 8.32
CA VAL A 80 2.91 -3.17 7.45
C VAL A 80 1.92 -3.84 6.50
N ARG A 81 0.89 -4.51 7.02
CA ARG A 81 -0.07 -5.25 6.20
C ARG A 81 -0.84 -4.38 5.21
N THR A 82 -1.17 -3.15 5.60
CA THR A 82 -1.89 -2.24 4.71
C THR A 82 -1.03 -1.85 3.52
N ARG A 83 0.28 -1.65 3.73
CA ARG A 83 1.23 -1.32 2.66
C ARG A 83 1.54 -2.52 1.77
N GLU A 84 1.73 -3.70 2.35
CA GLU A 84 1.88 -4.94 1.59
C GLU A 84 0.65 -5.19 0.70
N HIS A 85 -0.56 -4.93 1.22
CA HIS A 85 -1.78 -5.05 0.44
C HIS A 85 -1.86 -4.02 -0.70
N LEU A 86 -1.44 -2.77 -0.45
CA LEU A 86 -1.37 -1.74 -1.49
C LEU A 86 -0.38 -2.14 -2.59
N GLU A 87 0.83 -2.56 -2.24
CA GLU A 87 1.85 -2.99 -3.18
C GLU A 87 1.40 -4.22 -3.99
N ALA A 88 0.74 -5.19 -3.35
CA ALA A 88 0.17 -6.35 -4.03
C ALA A 88 -0.90 -5.95 -5.06
N ASN A 89 -1.77 -4.98 -4.71
CA ASN A 89 -2.77 -4.45 -5.64
C ASN A 89 -2.10 -3.75 -6.82
N GLU A 90 -1.09 -2.91 -6.58
CA GLU A 90 -0.30 -2.23 -7.61
C GLU A 90 0.38 -3.24 -8.56
N CYS A 91 1.00 -4.29 -8.01
CA CYS A 91 1.61 -5.36 -8.81
C CYS A 91 0.56 -6.12 -9.64
N ALA A 92 -0.64 -6.34 -9.10
CA ALA A 92 -1.75 -6.92 -9.86
C ALA A 92 -2.25 -5.99 -10.98
N GLU A 93 -2.24 -4.66 -10.79
CA GLU A 93 -2.53 -3.71 -11.87
C GLU A 93 -1.50 -3.78 -13.00
N VAL A 94 -0.22 -3.81 -12.63
CA VAL A 94 0.87 -3.92 -13.60
C VAL A 94 0.79 -5.24 -14.35
N ALA A 95 0.51 -6.35 -13.67
CA ALA A 95 0.31 -7.66 -14.32
C ALA A 95 -0.82 -7.63 -15.35
N ARG A 96 -1.95 -6.97 -15.05
CA ARG A 96 -3.04 -6.76 -16.02
C ARG A 96 -2.54 -5.99 -17.24
N HIS A 97 -1.71 -4.97 -17.06
CA HIS A 97 -1.13 -4.22 -18.16
C HIS A 97 -0.16 -5.07 -19.01
N VAL A 98 0.70 -5.88 -18.38
CA VAL A 98 1.62 -6.78 -19.08
C VAL A 98 0.85 -7.79 -19.93
N ARG A 99 -0.21 -8.39 -19.40
CA ARG A 99 -1.09 -9.31 -20.15
C ARG A 99 -1.72 -8.62 -21.37
N LEU A 100 -2.22 -7.39 -21.22
CA LEU A 100 -2.75 -6.62 -22.35
C LEU A 100 -1.71 -6.40 -23.45
N LEU A 101 -0.45 -6.11 -23.08
CA LEU A 101 0.64 -5.94 -24.05
C LEU A 101 0.97 -7.24 -24.77
N LEU A 102 0.99 -8.36 -24.04
CA LEU A 102 1.18 -9.70 -24.61
C LEU A 102 0.06 -10.02 -25.62
N ASP A 103 -1.20 -9.90 -25.19
CA ASP A 103 -2.38 -10.21 -26.01
C ASP A 103 -2.40 -9.36 -27.29
N ARG A 104 -2.14 -8.05 -27.16
CA ARG A 104 -2.08 -7.12 -28.30
C ARG A 104 -0.96 -7.48 -29.28
N SER A 105 0.16 -8.02 -28.79
CA SER A 105 1.26 -8.45 -29.66
C SER A 105 0.92 -9.70 -30.47
N GLY A 106 0.03 -10.56 -29.95
CA GLY A 106 -0.28 -11.87 -30.53
C GLY A 106 0.90 -12.87 -30.48
N LEU A 107 1.92 -12.61 -29.65
CA LEU A 107 3.02 -13.54 -29.38
C LEU A 107 2.62 -14.48 -28.25
N GLY A 108 3.23 -15.68 -28.21
CA GLY A 108 3.19 -16.54 -27.03
C GLY A 108 4.13 -16.02 -25.94
N GLU A 109 3.89 -16.43 -24.68
CA GLU A 109 4.64 -15.94 -23.51
C GLU A 109 6.16 -16.12 -23.64
N GLN A 110 6.61 -17.31 -24.07
CA GLN A 110 8.03 -17.64 -24.24
C GLN A 110 8.71 -16.73 -25.27
N GLU A 111 8.05 -16.50 -26.40
CA GLU A 111 8.57 -15.63 -27.46
C GLU A 111 8.58 -14.18 -27.01
N PHE A 112 7.55 -13.74 -26.29
CA PHE A 112 7.49 -12.39 -25.76
C PHE A 112 8.62 -12.14 -24.74
N ALA A 113 8.84 -13.07 -23.81
CA ALA A 113 9.91 -13.03 -22.83
C ALA A 113 11.30 -12.94 -23.49
N SER A 114 11.56 -13.81 -24.48
CA SER A 114 12.81 -13.79 -25.25
C SER A 114 13.04 -12.44 -25.96
N ARG A 115 11.99 -11.89 -26.60
CA ARG A 115 12.05 -10.63 -27.35
C ARG A 115 12.26 -9.40 -26.48
N ILE A 116 11.79 -9.43 -25.23
CA ILE A 116 12.06 -8.36 -24.26
C ILE A 116 13.35 -8.61 -23.47
N GLY A 117 14.02 -9.76 -23.66
CA GLY A 117 15.32 -10.08 -23.08
C GLY A 117 15.27 -10.46 -21.60
N VAL A 118 14.24 -11.21 -21.18
CA VAL A 118 14.13 -11.73 -19.81
C VAL A 118 13.90 -13.25 -19.80
N PRO A 119 14.34 -13.95 -18.75
CA PRO A 119 13.98 -15.35 -18.53
C PRO A 119 12.46 -15.54 -18.47
N ALA A 120 11.99 -16.71 -18.92
CA ALA A 120 10.57 -17.05 -18.89
C ALA A 120 10.00 -17.09 -17.46
N THR A 121 10.81 -17.48 -16.47
CA THR A 121 10.44 -17.46 -15.05
C THR A 121 10.14 -16.06 -14.55
N ASP A 122 10.97 -15.09 -14.92
CA ASP A 122 10.82 -13.68 -14.53
C ASP A 122 9.59 -13.09 -15.21
N PHE A 123 9.38 -13.43 -16.50
CA PHE A 123 8.18 -13.04 -17.20
C PHE A 123 6.91 -13.63 -16.59
N ALA A 124 6.94 -14.90 -16.17
CA ALA A 124 5.82 -15.53 -15.46
C ALA A 124 5.54 -14.83 -14.12
N ALA A 125 6.57 -14.37 -13.41
CA ALA A 125 6.40 -13.60 -12.16
C ALA A 125 5.73 -12.24 -12.41
N TYR A 126 6.07 -11.56 -13.51
CA TYR A 126 5.39 -10.34 -13.95
C TYR A 126 3.93 -10.59 -14.35
N LEU A 127 3.68 -11.66 -15.10
CA LEU A 127 2.32 -12.07 -15.47
C LEU A 127 1.49 -12.47 -14.25
N GLY A 128 2.11 -13.06 -13.22
CA GLY A 128 1.47 -13.41 -11.96
C GLY A 128 1.20 -12.23 -11.04
N GLY A 129 1.86 -11.08 -11.27
CA GLY A 129 1.79 -9.93 -10.36
C GLY A 129 2.50 -10.16 -9.04
N THR A 130 3.42 -11.13 -8.98
CA THR A 130 4.26 -11.36 -7.80
C THR A 130 5.31 -10.27 -7.64
N VAL A 131 5.78 -9.72 -8.75
CA VAL A 131 6.73 -8.61 -8.82
C VAL A 131 6.37 -7.70 -9.98
N SER A 132 6.65 -6.40 -9.85
CA SER A 132 6.48 -5.42 -10.92
C SER A 132 7.73 -5.36 -11.81
N PRO A 133 7.60 -5.41 -13.15
CA PRO A 133 8.71 -5.13 -14.06
C PRO A 133 9.30 -3.73 -13.83
N PRO A 134 10.61 -3.54 -14.03
CA PRO A 134 11.20 -2.20 -14.08
C PRO A 134 10.52 -1.33 -15.15
N ALA A 135 10.40 -0.02 -14.90
CA ALA A 135 9.76 0.91 -15.83
C ALA A 135 10.39 0.88 -17.25
N SER A 136 11.70 0.72 -17.34
CA SER A 136 12.41 0.57 -18.62
C SER A 136 11.99 -0.68 -19.40
N LEU A 137 11.64 -1.77 -18.70
CA LEU A 137 11.13 -2.99 -19.30
C LEU A 137 9.68 -2.82 -19.76
N MET A 138 8.84 -2.11 -19.00
CA MET A 138 7.48 -1.75 -19.43
C MET A 138 7.46 -0.97 -20.75
N ILE A 139 8.38 -0.01 -20.91
CA ILE A 139 8.55 0.73 -22.18
C ILE A 139 8.93 -0.22 -23.33
N ARG A 140 9.83 -1.18 -23.08
CA ARG A 140 10.25 -2.18 -24.09
C ARG A 140 9.11 -3.10 -24.50
N MET A 141 8.33 -3.60 -23.53
CA MET A 141 7.13 -4.40 -23.76
C MET A 141 6.11 -3.64 -24.61
N GLY A 142 5.88 -2.35 -24.31
CA GLY A 142 5.00 -1.47 -25.07
C GLY A 142 5.41 -1.33 -26.54
N ARG A 143 6.69 -1.02 -26.78
CA ARG A 143 7.26 -0.92 -28.15
C ARG A 143 7.18 -2.24 -28.91
N LEU A 144 7.47 -3.36 -28.25
CA LEU A 144 7.37 -4.69 -28.85
C LEU A 144 5.92 -5.00 -29.25
N SER A 145 4.98 -4.79 -28.34
CA SER A 145 3.56 -5.03 -28.55
C SER A 145 3.03 -4.23 -29.74
N GLU A 146 3.32 -2.93 -29.79
CA GLU A 146 2.90 -2.05 -30.89
C GLU A 146 3.47 -2.49 -32.24
N ARG A 147 4.76 -2.86 -32.29
CA ARG A 147 5.41 -3.33 -33.51
C ARG A 147 4.71 -4.56 -34.08
N PHE A 148 4.38 -5.53 -33.24
CA PHE A 148 3.70 -6.76 -33.67
C PHE A 148 2.24 -6.54 -34.02
N ALA A 149 1.54 -5.68 -33.28
CA ALA A 149 0.18 -5.27 -33.64
C ALA A 149 0.11 -4.66 -35.04
N LYS A 150 1.06 -3.77 -35.40
CA LYS A 150 1.14 -3.17 -36.75
C LYS A 150 1.43 -4.20 -37.84
N MET A 151 2.34 -5.14 -37.61
CA MET A 151 2.64 -6.19 -38.60
C MET A 151 1.44 -7.11 -38.86
N ARG A 152 0.60 -7.35 -37.86
CA ARG A 152 -0.63 -8.13 -38.01
C ARG A 152 -1.69 -7.40 -38.83
N THR A 153 -1.86 -6.09 -38.65
CA THR A 153 -2.82 -5.30 -39.43
C THR A 153 -2.39 -5.09 -40.88
N HIS A 154 -1.08 -5.12 -41.16
CA HIS A 154 -0.53 -4.92 -42.50
C HIS A 154 -0.41 -6.20 -43.32
N ARG A 155 -0.82 -7.36 -42.81
CA ARG A 155 -0.84 -8.62 -43.57
C ARG A 155 -2.17 -8.70 -44.34
N PRO A 156 -2.23 -8.36 -45.64
CA PRO A 156 -3.44 -8.54 -46.41
C PRO A 156 -3.64 -10.05 -46.59
N GLY A 157 -4.89 -10.51 -46.51
CA GLY A 157 -5.25 -11.90 -46.79
C GLY A 157 -4.64 -12.34 -48.12
N HIS A 158 -3.96 -13.48 -48.09
CA HIS A 158 -3.42 -14.14 -49.26
C HIS A 158 -4.49 -14.97 -49.96
#